data_AF-A0A2M6YP11-F1
#
_entry.id   AF-A0A2M6YP11-F1
#
_cell.length_a   1.000
_cell.length_b   1.000
_cell.length_c   1.000
_cell.angle_alpha   90.00
_cell.angle_beta   90.00
_cell.angle_gamma   90.00
#
_symmetry.space_group_name_H-M   'P 1'
#
loop_
_entity.id
_entity.type
_entity.pdbx_description
1 polymer ?
#
loop_
_entity_poly.entity_id
_entity_poly.type
_entity_poly.pdbx_seq_one_letter_code
_entity_poly.pdbx_strand_id
1 'polypeptide(L)'
;MSHVARIEIDIKDLDALKAACVQLGLEFVPNQQSYAWYGQYVGDTPLPDGFTATDLGRCDHAIRVPGARYEVGVVHRNGKYHLLWDFYRSGGLE
;
A
#
# COMPACT_ATOMS: atom_id res chain seq x y z
N MET A 1 -6.23 17.86 -9.45
CA MET A 1 -6.86 17.78 -8.12
C MET A 1 -6.88 16.32 -7.69
N SER A 2 -6.08 15.96 -6.68
CA SER A 2 -6.04 14.58 -6.16
C SER A 2 -7.22 14.36 -5.21
N HIS A 3 -7.98 13.28 -5.40
CA HIS A 3 -9.05 12.86 -4.50
C HIS A 3 -8.52 11.65 -3.72
N VAL A 4 -8.27 11.83 -2.41
CA VAL A 4 -7.91 10.70 -1.54
C VAL A 4 -9.21 10.00 -1.16
N ALA A 5 -9.49 8.85 -1.77
CA ALA A 5 -10.60 8.00 -1.40
C ALA A 5 -10.18 7.07 -0.25
N ARG A 6 -10.86 7.17 0.89
CA ARG A 6 -10.64 6.25 2.03
C ARG A 6 -11.36 4.93 1.74
N ILE A 7 -10.59 3.88 1.45
CA ILE A 7 -11.13 2.52 1.40
C ILE A 7 -11.19 2.01 2.84
N GLU A 8 -12.39 1.90 3.39
CA GLU A 8 -12.62 1.27 4.70
C GLU A 8 -12.54 -0.26 4.55
N ILE A 9 -11.32 -0.80 4.59
CA ILE A 9 -11.07 -2.24 4.55
C ILE A 9 -10.32 -2.69 5.80
N ASP A 10 -10.87 -3.69 6.49
CA ASP A 10 -10.29 -4.31 7.67
C ASP A 10 -9.72 -5.68 7.29
N ILE A 11 -8.40 -5.75 7.10
CA ILE A 11 -7.71 -7.01 6.79
C ILE A 11 -7.14 -7.58 8.09
N LYS A 12 -7.69 -8.71 8.55
CA LYS A 12 -7.27 -9.36 9.81
C LYS A 12 -6.48 -10.65 9.60
N ASP A 13 -6.49 -11.17 8.37
CA ASP A 13 -5.87 -12.42 8.01
C ASP A 13 -5.02 -12.22 6.75
N LEU A 14 -3.73 -12.55 6.88
CA LEU A 14 -2.75 -12.43 5.81
C LEU A 14 -3.01 -13.46 4.70
N ASP A 15 -3.51 -14.65 5.03
CA ASP A 15 -3.76 -15.69 4.04
C ASP A 15 -4.99 -15.34 3.20
N ALA A 16 -6.00 -14.71 3.80
CA ALA A 16 -7.11 -14.11 3.06
C ALA A 16 -6.63 -13.03 2.07
N LEU A 17 -5.68 -12.18 2.48
CA LEU A 17 -5.08 -11.18 1.60
C LEU A 17 -4.30 -11.81 0.43
N LYS A 18 -3.52 -12.86 0.69
CA LYS A 18 -2.82 -13.62 -0.36
C LYS A 18 -3.81 -14.24 -1.35
N ALA A 19 -4.88 -14.86 -0.86
CA ALA A 19 -5.92 -15.45 -1.70
C ALA A 19 -6.57 -14.40 -2.61
N ALA A 20 -6.87 -13.21 -2.06
CA ALA A 20 -7.39 -12.09 -2.84
C ALA A 20 -6.38 -11.62 -3.91
N CYS A 21 -5.08 -11.57 -3.59
CA CYS A 21 -4.04 -11.24 -4.57
C CYS A 21 -4.08 -12.22 -5.75
N VAL A 22 -4.12 -13.53 -5.49
CA VAL A 22 -4.20 -14.54 -6.55
C VAL A 22 -5.46 -14.37 -7.40
N GLN A 23 -6.62 -14.17 -6.76
CA GLN A 23 -7.89 -13.99 -7.46
C GLN A 23 -7.91 -12.75 -8.37
N LEU A 24 -7.22 -11.68 -7.96
CA LEU A 24 -7.13 -10.42 -8.69
C LEU A 24 -5.96 -10.37 -9.69
N GLY A 25 -5.15 -11.43 -9.77
CA GLY A 25 -3.95 -11.45 -10.63
C GLY A 25 -2.82 -10.55 -10.11
N LEU A 26 -2.79 -10.29 -8.80
CA LEU A 26 -1.74 -9.55 -8.11
C LEU A 26 -0.69 -10.50 -7.54
N GLU A 27 0.53 -10.01 -7.38
CA GLU A 27 1.64 -10.77 -6.80
C GLU A 27 1.90 -10.32 -5.37
N PHE A 28 1.72 -11.23 -4.41
CA PHE A 28 2.07 -10.98 -3.00
C PHE A 28 3.55 -11.28 -2.77
N VAL A 29 4.30 -10.30 -2.27
CA VAL A 29 5.74 -10.37 -2.00
C VAL A 29 5.99 -10.37 -0.49
N PRO A 30 6.28 -11.52 0.13
CA PRO A 30 6.46 -11.61 1.58
C PRO A 30 7.78 -10.95 2.03
N ASN A 31 7.80 -10.36 3.24
CA ASN A 31 8.99 -9.86 3.91
C ASN A 31 9.72 -8.71 3.18
N GLN A 32 9.04 -8.06 2.23
CA GLN A 32 9.56 -6.86 1.58
C GLN A 32 9.34 -5.66 2.51
N GLN A 33 10.43 -5.03 2.95
CA GLN A 33 10.40 -3.98 3.98
C GLN A 33 10.09 -2.57 3.44
N SER A 34 10.02 -2.42 2.12
CA SER A 34 9.74 -1.15 1.46
C SER A 34 8.97 -1.37 0.17
N TYR A 35 8.03 -0.49 -0.13
CA TYR A 35 7.31 -0.46 -1.40
C TYR A 35 7.74 0.75 -2.23
N ALA A 36 7.48 0.72 -3.54
CA ALA A 36 7.74 1.83 -4.45
C ALA A 36 7.08 3.13 -3.95
N TRP A 37 7.92 4.04 -3.44
CA TRP A 37 7.56 5.36 -2.94
C TRP A 37 8.51 6.38 -3.57
N TYR A 38 7.99 7.30 -4.37
CA TYR A 38 8.80 8.12 -5.29
C TYR A 38 8.95 9.58 -4.85
N GLY A 39 8.69 9.90 -3.58
CA GLY A 39 8.72 11.28 -3.10
C GLY A 39 8.99 11.42 -1.61
N GLN A 40 8.94 12.67 -1.15
CA GLN A 40 8.91 13.03 0.26
C GLN A 40 7.50 13.52 0.57
N TYR A 41 6.93 13.08 1.69
CA TYR A 41 5.65 13.61 2.14
C TYR A 41 5.82 15.08 2.54
N VAL A 42 5.12 15.98 1.84
CA VAL A 42 5.20 17.44 2.02
C VAL A 42 4.03 18.02 2.82
N GLY A 43 3.19 17.16 3.42
CA GLY A 43 2.03 17.60 4.22
C GLY A 43 0.82 18.02 3.40
N ASP A 44 0.76 17.61 2.12
CA ASP A 44 -0.27 17.97 1.15
C ASP A 44 -1.53 17.09 1.23
N THR A 45 -1.47 15.93 1.88
CA THR A 45 -2.62 15.04 2.10
C THR A 45 -2.68 14.52 3.53
N PRO A 46 -3.86 14.30 4.13
CA PRO A 46 -3.93 13.68 5.45
C PRO A 46 -3.26 12.30 5.45
N LEU A 47 -2.43 12.03 6.46
CA LEU A 47 -1.85 10.71 6.68
C LEU A 47 -2.96 9.73 7.11
N PRO A 48 -2.84 8.44 6.76
CA PRO A 48 -3.71 7.42 7.32
C PRO A 48 -3.63 7.42 8.85
N ASP A 49 -4.76 7.16 9.51
CA ASP A 49 -4.84 7.17 10.98
C ASP A 49 -3.80 6.23 11.59
N GLY A 50 -3.01 6.77 12.53
CA GLY A 50 -1.94 6.02 13.19
C GLY A 50 -0.66 5.83 12.37
N PHE A 51 -0.51 6.54 11.24
CA PHE A 51 0.72 6.58 10.45
C PHE A 51 1.38 7.97 10.46
N THR A 52 2.70 7.97 10.40
CA THR A 52 3.53 9.17 10.32
C THR A 52 4.15 9.30 8.93
N ALA A 53 4.65 10.49 8.59
CA ALA A 53 5.39 10.70 7.34
C ALA A 53 6.59 9.76 7.19
N THR A 54 7.22 9.36 8.30
CA THR A 54 8.36 8.43 8.32
C THR A 54 7.97 6.96 8.14
N ASP A 55 6.69 6.62 8.30
CA ASP A 55 6.18 5.28 8.01
C ASP A 55 5.94 5.06 6.50
N LEU A 56 5.84 6.14 5.72
CA LEU A 56 5.61 6.06 4.27
C LEU A 56 6.82 5.43 3.57
N GLY A 57 6.55 4.62 2.55
CA GLY A 57 7.55 3.80 1.86
C GLY A 57 8.03 2.57 2.63
N ARG A 58 7.59 2.34 3.88
CA ARG A 58 7.94 1.16 4.69
C ARG A 58 6.76 0.19 4.81
N CYS A 59 7.05 -1.11 4.82
CA CYS A 59 6.04 -2.15 4.98
C CYS A 59 6.61 -3.45 5.57
N ASP A 60 5.75 -4.43 5.84
CA ASP A 60 6.13 -5.79 6.26
C ASP A 60 6.10 -6.76 5.08
N HIS A 61 5.17 -6.52 4.15
CA HIS A 61 5.07 -7.22 2.86
C HIS A 61 4.71 -6.21 1.77
N ALA A 62 4.84 -6.59 0.51
CA ALA A 62 4.38 -5.78 -0.61
C ALA A 62 3.41 -6.56 -1.50
N ILE A 63 2.57 -5.86 -2.24
CA ILE A 63 1.75 -6.40 -3.33
C ILE A 63 2.19 -5.68 -4.59
N ARG A 64 2.58 -6.45 -5.61
CA ARG A 64 2.91 -5.96 -6.94
C ARG A 64 1.70 -6.12 -7.86
N VAL A 65 1.49 -5.12 -8.69
CA VAL A 65 0.49 -5.13 -9.75
C VAL A 65 1.21 -5.46 -11.06
N PRO A 66 1.02 -6.64 -11.66
CA PRO A 66 1.67 -6.97 -12.93
C PRO A 66 1.38 -5.92 -14.01
N GLY A 67 2.42 -5.48 -14.71
CA GLY A 67 2.32 -4.43 -15.73
C GLY A 67 2.37 -3.00 -15.19
N ALA A 68 2.37 -2.80 -13.87
CA ALA A 68 2.57 -1.48 -13.26
C ALA A 68 3.88 -1.42 -12.46
N ARG A 69 4.47 -0.24 -12.36
CA ARG A 69 5.64 0.02 -11.49
C ARG A 69 5.27 0.31 -10.04
N TYR A 70 3.98 0.32 -9.73
CA TYR A 70 3.47 0.63 -8.42
C TYR A 70 3.45 -0.61 -7.56
N GLU A 71 3.74 -0.40 -6.28
CA GLU A 71 3.64 -1.41 -5.25
C GLU A 71 2.72 -0.89 -4.16
N VAL A 72 2.00 -1.82 -3.52
CA VAL A 72 1.20 -1.55 -2.33
C VAL A 72 1.93 -2.18 -1.15
N GLY A 73 2.37 -1.36 -0.20
CA GLY A 73 2.90 -1.82 1.07
C GLY A 73 1.79 -2.39 1.95
N VAL A 74 2.05 -3.54 2.56
CA VAL A 74 1.22 -4.19 3.56
C VAL A 74 1.89 -4.00 4.92
N VAL A 75 1.25 -3.27 5.83
CA VAL A 75 1.77 -2.96 7.17
C VAL A 75 0.91 -3.60 8.23
N HIS A 76 1.49 -4.43 9.10
CA HIS A 76 0.81 -4.99 10.25
C HIS A 76 0.91 -4.03 11.44
N ARG A 77 -0.23 -3.48 11.87
CA ARG A 77 -0.30 -2.55 13.00
C ARG A 77 -1.60 -2.79 13.78
N ASN A 78 -1.52 -2.79 15.10
CA ASN A 78 -2.68 -2.97 15.98
C ASN A 78 -3.54 -4.23 15.68
N GLY A 79 -2.90 -5.33 15.25
CA GLY A 79 -3.59 -6.59 14.93
C GLY A 79 -4.37 -6.58 13.61
N LYS A 80 -4.08 -5.63 12.71
CA LYS A 80 -4.67 -5.52 11.37
C LYS A 80 -3.59 -5.24 10.33
N TYR A 81 -3.86 -5.57 9.08
CA TYR A 81 -3.03 -5.23 7.94
C TYR A 81 -3.60 -4.00 7.22
N HIS A 82 -2.75 -2.98 7.08
CA HIS A 82 -3.04 -1.74 6.38
C HIS A 82 -2.36 -1.76 5.01
N LEU A 83 -3.06 -1.26 4.00
CA LEU A 83 -2.52 -1.10 2.66
C LEU A 83 -2.11 0.35 2.44
N LEU A 84 -0.83 0.58 2.15
CA LEU A 84 -0.27 1.88 1.84
C LEU A 84 0.24 1.86 0.41
N TRP A 85 -0.05 2.89 -0.37
CA TRP A 85 0.54 3.05 -1.69
C TRP A 85 0.78 4.52 -1.99
N ASP A 86 1.72 4.77 -2.89
CA ASP A 86 2.00 6.10 -3.39
C ASP A 86 1.13 6.40 -4.62
N PHE A 87 0.22 7.38 -4.53
CA PHE A 87 -0.60 7.83 -5.66
C PHE A 87 0.08 8.94 -6.49
N TYR A 88 1.30 9.37 -6.15
CA TYR A 88 1.99 10.56 -6.68
C TYR A 88 2.59 10.43 -8.10
N ARG A 89 1.96 9.68 -9.00
CA ARG A 89 2.28 9.80 -10.44
C ARG A 89 0.97 9.72 -11.20
N SER A 90 0.91 10.36 -12.36
CA SER A 90 -0.28 10.45 -13.22
C SER A 90 -0.93 9.09 -13.50
N GLY A 91 -1.73 8.59 -12.56
CA GLY A 91 -2.65 7.48 -12.75
C GLY A 91 -2.05 6.10 -12.99
N GLY A 92 -0.86 5.75 -12.50
CA GLY A 92 -0.53 4.32 -12.44
C GLY A 92 -0.02 3.65 -13.71
N LEU A 93 -0.47 4.15 -14.85
CA LEU A 93 -0.46 3.48 -16.15
C LEU A 93 0.35 4.33 -17.13
N GLU A 94 1.47 3.79 -17.59
CA GLU A 94 2.02 4.09 -18.92
C GLU A 94 1.54 3.02 -19.89
#